data_AF-A0A947JSE8-F1
#
_entry.id   AF-A0A947JSE8-F1
#
_cell.length_a   1.000
_cell.length_b   1.000
_cell.length_c   1.000
_cell.angle_alpha   90.00
_cell.angle_beta   90.00
_cell.angle_gamma   90.00
#
_symmetry.space_group_name_H-M   'P 1'
#
loop_
_entity.id
_entity.type
_entity.pdbx_description
1 polymer ?
#
loop_
_entity_poly.entity_id
_entity_poly.type
_entity_poly.pdbx_seq_one_letter_code
_entity_poly.pdbx_strand_id
1 'polypeptide(L)'
;PKDIFEIVIPNSWGRVKEIYKGTNEQVIVHIQDAHCNYEAQTNIANILDLLVAEYGLTVVGVEGSVGRLQTELFSTFPEDAIREQAADYFVREGKMSGMEALAIAKGFEYPLALYGIENNELYENNFNAFQASLPFKEEAKGYFRYLNKCLAQLKTPLYTPEISDIDLKQISFNINILDLNTYALYLAQLLEKRQLDISKYPNFAKLIKAINIEEKIDFIKAEEERTKLLTELTNVLSEEDVRKLLDKGLAFRDEKLSASRYLGFIKELAKANEVDFNQHINLDNYIEYAQSYDEIKSFELFNEMEEVDLALRSKLYANETQKKLDFLMRGLRVMERMVDIKMVNKDLAFYNEHKEELKTDKYIAFINEQAEKFGIKIDLPDISYLDVYMPAWADFYRVAGLRDEAMISNTLQAIAGSGSKIGAMVTGGFHTRELTRMMLERNLSYIVITPRITKNIPGPYFDRLTGKKSPLDLFMEEMNAVVPVKEAVEENAQKIN
;
A
#
# COMPACT_ATOMS: atom_id res chain seq x y z
N PRO A 1 -29.19 -0.73 -3.84
CA PRO A 1 -27.73 -1.00 -3.91
C PRO A 1 -27.31 -1.29 -5.35
N LYS A 2 -26.18 -0.71 -5.80
CA LYS A 2 -25.54 -1.02 -7.08
C LYS A 2 -24.86 -2.40 -7.01
N ASP A 3 -24.48 -2.97 -8.16
CA ASP A 3 -23.65 -4.18 -8.19
C ASP A 3 -22.24 -3.85 -7.66
N ILE A 4 -21.85 -4.49 -6.56
CA ILE A 4 -20.55 -4.29 -5.90
C ILE A 4 -19.36 -4.64 -6.81
N PHE A 5 -19.55 -5.52 -7.81
CA PHE A 5 -18.48 -5.87 -8.74
C PHE A 5 -18.26 -4.86 -9.85
N GLU A 6 -19.15 -3.87 -9.98
CA GLU A 6 -19.00 -2.72 -10.87
C GLU A 6 -18.51 -1.49 -10.09
N ILE A 7 -17.97 -1.68 -8.89
CA ILE A 7 -17.52 -0.59 -8.02
C ILE A 7 -16.55 0.36 -8.73
N VAL A 8 -16.83 1.65 -8.60
CA VAL A 8 -15.96 2.73 -9.06
C VAL A 8 -15.58 3.59 -7.88
N ILE A 9 -14.28 3.74 -7.66
CA ILE A 9 -13.71 4.56 -6.60
C ILE A 9 -13.07 5.79 -7.26
N PRO A 10 -13.35 7.01 -6.79
CA PRO A 10 -12.64 8.19 -7.26
C PRO A 10 -11.14 8.01 -7.15
N ASN A 11 -10.42 8.34 -8.23
CA ASN A 11 -8.97 8.14 -8.30
C ASN A 11 -8.21 8.94 -7.23
N SER A 12 -8.79 10.03 -6.73
CA SER A 12 -8.24 10.82 -5.62
C SER A 12 -8.28 10.07 -4.29
N TRP A 13 -9.20 9.11 -4.09
CA TRP A 13 -9.34 8.36 -2.85
C TRP A 13 -8.61 7.03 -2.87
N GLY A 14 -8.60 6.33 -3.99
CA GLY A 14 -7.97 5.01 -4.06
C GLY A 14 -8.18 4.33 -5.39
N ARG A 15 -7.75 3.07 -5.46
CA ARG A 15 -7.90 2.22 -6.64
C ARG A 15 -8.30 0.81 -6.26
N VAL A 16 -9.13 0.19 -7.09
CA VAL A 16 -9.40 -1.24 -7.03
C VAL A 16 -8.22 -1.98 -7.65
N LYS A 17 -7.53 -2.81 -6.88
CA LYS A 17 -6.39 -3.61 -7.34
C LYS A 17 -6.82 -4.92 -7.98
N GLU A 18 -7.86 -5.53 -7.43
CA GLU A 18 -8.26 -6.89 -7.77
C GLU A 18 -9.74 -7.09 -7.50
N ILE A 19 -10.40 -7.83 -8.38
CA ILE A 19 -11.78 -8.30 -8.21
C ILE A 19 -11.79 -9.79 -8.53
N TYR A 20 -12.32 -10.59 -7.61
CA TYR A 20 -12.57 -12.00 -7.83
C TYR A 20 -14.03 -12.33 -7.49
N LYS A 21 -14.71 -13.00 -8.43
CA LYS A 21 -16.07 -13.51 -8.25
C LYS A 21 -16.00 -15.00 -7.92
N GLY A 22 -16.23 -15.32 -6.65
CA GLY A 22 -16.35 -16.69 -6.17
C GLY A 22 -17.75 -17.25 -6.38
N THR A 23 -17.97 -18.49 -5.93
CA THR A 23 -19.30 -19.12 -5.95
C THR A 23 -20.09 -18.89 -4.66
N ASN A 24 -19.46 -18.39 -3.60
CA ASN A 24 -20.11 -18.02 -2.37
C ASN A 24 -20.88 -16.69 -2.53
N GLU A 25 -22.02 -16.57 -1.88
CA GLU A 25 -22.84 -15.35 -1.89
C GLU A 25 -22.24 -14.20 -1.08
N GLN A 26 -21.32 -14.49 -0.15
CA GLN A 26 -20.63 -13.49 0.65
C GLN A 26 -19.53 -12.79 -0.17
N VAL A 27 -19.51 -11.46 -0.07
CA VAL A 27 -18.52 -10.58 -0.71
C VAL A 27 -17.73 -9.84 0.38
N ILE A 28 -16.40 -9.94 0.33
CA ILE A 28 -15.50 -9.18 1.20
C ILE A 28 -14.83 -8.06 0.40
N VAL A 29 -15.07 -6.82 0.81
CA VAL A 29 -14.31 -5.66 0.33
C VAL A 29 -13.10 -5.47 1.23
N HIS A 30 -11.94 -5.96 0.80
CA HIS A 30 -10.67 -5.81 1.51
C HIS A 30 -10.04 -4.45 1.19
N ILE A 31 -9.93 -3.58 2.17
CA ILE A 31 -9.28 -2.26 2.02
C ILE A 31 -7.93 -2.32 2.73
N GLN A 32 -6.87 -1.92 2.03
CA GLN A 32 -5.53 -1.86 2.63
C GLN A 32 -5.39 -0.63 3.52
N ASP A 33 -4.75 -0.79 4.67
CA ASP A 33 -4.37 0.28 5.57
C ASP A 33 -2.85 0.48 5.58
N ALA A 34 -2.42 1.74 5.61
CA ALA A 34 -1.03 2.16 5.79
C ALA A 34 -0.72 2.61 7.23
N HIS A 35 -1.65 2.38 8.16
CA HIS A 35 -1.60 2.62 9.60
C HIS A 35 -1.23 4.04 10.02
N CYS A 36 -2.12 4.73 10.73
CA CYS A 36 -1.90 6.11 11.21
C CYS A 36 -1.49 7.12 10.11
N ASN A 37 -1.50 6.73 8.83
CA ASN A 37 -1.29 7.64 7.72
C ASN A 37 -2.58 8.42 7.51
N TYR A 38 -2.56 9.71 7.84
CA TYR A 38 -3.75 10.55 7.85
C TYR A 38 -4.50 10.54 6.51
N GLU A 39 -3.79 10.70 5.39
CA GLU A 39 -4.39 10.71 4.04
C GLU A 39 -5.05 9.36 3.71
N ALA A 40 -4.38 8.25 4.03
CA ALA A 40 -4.94 6.91 3.86
C ALA A 40 -6.21 6.72 4.70
N GLN A 41 -6.19 7.12 5.98
CA GLN A 41 -7.33 6.98 6.89
C GLN A 41 -8.53 7.81 6.45
N THR A 42 -8.32 9.06 6.00
CA THR A 42 -9.36 9.89 5.38
C THR A 42 -9.93 9.23 4.13
N ASN A 43 -9.06 8.69 3.27
CA ASN A 43 -9.49 8.04 2.04
C ASN A 43 -10.25 6.73 2.30
N ILE A 44 -9.84 5.94 3.30
CA ILE A 44 -10.60 4.76 3.76
C ILE A 44 -11.99 5.18 4.24
N ALA A 45 -12.11 6.23 5.04
CA ALA A 45 -13.40 6.76 5.48
C ALA A 45 -14.30 7.12 4.29
N ASN A 46 -13.77 7.84 3.29
CA ASN A 46 -14.52 8.21 2.08
C ASN A 46 -14.96 6.98 1.27
N ILE A 47 -14.09 5.98 1.13
CA ILE A 47 -14.40 4.73 0.42
C ILE A 47 -15.49 3.94 1.15
N LEU A 48 -15.42 3.85 2.48
CA LEU A 48 -16.44 3.18 3.29
C LEU A 48 -17.78 3.93 3.21
N ASP A 49 -17.78 5.26 3.26
CA ASP A 49 -19.02 6.05 3.12
C ASP A 49 -19.69 5.83 1.77
N LEU A 50 -18.90 5.77 0.70
CA LEU A 50 -19.37 5.40 -0.64
C LEU A 50 -19.98 3.99 -0.66
N LEU A 51 -19.32 3.02 -0.02
CA LEU A 51 -19.78 1.64 0.07
C LEU A 51 -21.11 1.52 0.84
N VAL A 52 -21.26 2.28 1.92
CA VAL A 52 -22.52 2.37 2.67
C VAL A 52 -23.62 2.95 1.79
N ALA A 53 -23.37 4.12 1.19
CA ALA A 53 -24.37 4.87 0.45
C ALA A 53 -24.85 4.17 -0.84
N GLU A 54 -23.93 3.55 -1.60
CA GLU A 54 -24.24 3.02 -2.93
C GLU A 54 -24.40 1.51 -2.97
N TYR A 55 -23.72 0.77 -2.10
CA TYR A 55 -23.63 -0.70 -2.16
C TYR A 55 -24.25 -1.39 -0.94
N GLY A 56 -24.76 -0.64 0.04
CA GLY A 56 -25.44 -1.18 1.20
C GLY A 56 -24.51 -1.91 2.17
N LEU A 57 -23.26 -1.47 2.26
CA LEU A 57 -22.32 -1.95 3.29
C LEU A 57 -22.85 -1.58 4.68
N THR A 58 -22.84 -2.53 5.61
CA THR A 58 -23.30 -2.31 7.00
C THR A 58 -22.30 -2.78 8.05
N VAL A 59 -21.24 -3.48 7.64
CA VAL A 59 -20.29 -4.11 8.57
C VAL A 59 -18.86 -3.98 8.08
N VAL A 60 -17.97 -3.60 8.99
CA VAL A 60 -16.53 -3.48 8.73
C VAL A 60 -15.76 -4.22 9.81
N GLY A 61 -14.90 -5.14 9.38
CA GLY A 61 -13.83 -5.72 10.19
C GLY A 61 -12.64 -4.76 10.29
N VAL A 62 -12.17 -4.47 11.51
CA VAL A 62 -11.11 -3.50 11.80
C VAL A 62 -9.95 -4.21 12.50
N GLU A 63 -8.77 -4.20 11.87
CA GLU A 63 -7.53 -4.69 12.47
C GLU A 63 -7.19 -3.93 13.77
N GLY A 64 -6.66 -4.64 14.76
CA GLY A 64 -6.13 -4.05 15.99
C GLY A 64 -7.09 -4.00 17.18
N SER A 65 -8.32 -4.50 17.02
CA SER A 65 -9.35 -4.56 18.07
C SER A 65 -10.04 -5.93 18.10
N VAL A 66 -10.79 -6.23 19.17
CA VAL A 66 -11.63 -7.43 19.29
C VAL A 66 -13.07 -7.07 19.59
N GLY A 67 -14.01 -7.73 18.91
CA GLY A 67 -15.45 -7.59 19.17
C GLY A 67 -16.02 -6.27 18.65
N ARG A 68 -17.28 -5.96 19.01
CA ARG A 68 -17.93 -4.74 18.53
C ARG A 68 -17.26 -3.49 19.11
N LEU A 69 -16.85 -2.56 18.24
CA LEU A 69 -16.34 -1.25 18.66
C LEU A 69 -17.52 -0.37 19.06
N GLN A 70 -17.42 0.27 20.23
CA GLN A 70 -18.47 1.12 20.77
C GLN A 70 -18.21 2.58 20.41
N THR A 71 -18.75 3.03 19.28
CA THR A 71 -18.67 4.44 18.85
C THR A 71 -19.85 5.27 19.36
N GLU A 72 -20.88 4.63 19.92
CA GLU A 72 -22.15 5.23 20.30
C GLU A 72 -21.97 6.36 21.33
N LEU A 73 -21.04 6.22 22.26
CA LEU A 73 -20.74 7.23 23.28
C LEU A 73 -20.38 8.60 22.67
N PHE A 74 -19.69 8.59 21.53
CA PHE A 74 -19.26 9.80 20.85
C PHE A 74 -20.23 10.20 19.74
N SER A 75 -20.82 9.24 19.04
CA SER A 75 -21.73 9.49 17.92
C SER A 75 -23.10 10.04 18.35
N THR A 76 -23.45 9.95 19.64
CA THR A 76 -24.66 10.59 20.22
C THR A 76 -24.45 12.05 20.63
N PHE A 77 -23.23 12.59 20.58
CA PHE A 77 -22.98 13.99 20.92
C PHE A 77 -23.68 14.91 19.91
N PRO A 78 -24.48 15.90 20.33
CA PRO A 78 -25.46 16.54 19.44
C PRO A 78 -24.89 17.46 18.35
N GLU A 79 -23.65 17.93 18.50
CA GLU A 79 -23.05 18.89 17.57
C GLU A 79 -22.12 18.21 16.56
N ASP A 80 -22.60 18.07 15.32
CA ASP A 80 -21.89 17.38 14.22
C ASP A 80 -20.50 17.96 13.97
N ALA A 81 -20.37 19.29 13.91
CA ALA A 81 -19.10 19.96 13.68
C ALA A 81 -18.06 19.67 14.78
N ILE A 82 -18.50 19.46 16.03
CA ILE A 82 -17.61 19.12 17.14
C ILE A 82 -17.19 17.66 17.03
N ARG A 83 -18.12 16.74 16.69
CA ARG A 83 -17.80 15.33 16.46
C ARG A 83 -16.74 15.17 15.36
N GLU A 84 -16.93 15.86 14.23
CA GLU A 84 -16.01 15.85 13.09
C GLU A 84 -14.62 16.37 13.46
N GLN A 85 -14.54 17.53 14.12
CA GLN A 85 -13.25 18.11 14.53
C GLN A 85 -12.51 17.24 15.54
N ALA A 86 -13.22 16.69 16.53
CA ALA A 86 -12.62 15.80 17.53
C ALA A 86 -12.11 14.51 16.87
N ALA A 87 -12.94 13.88 16.02
CA ALA A 87 -12.54 12.68 15.29
C ALA A 87 -11.32 12.94 14.38
N ASP A 88 -11.30 14.03 13.62
CA ASP A 88 -10.15 14.41 12.78
C ASP A 88 -8.87 14.55 13.61
N TYR A 89 -8.95 15.22 14.76
CA TYR A 89 -7.82 15.35 15.68
C TYR A 89 -7.27 13.98 16.11
N PHE A 90 -8.13 13.06 16.58
CA PHE A 90 -7.67 11.75 17.03
C PHE A 90 -7.14 10.86 15.90
N VAL A 91 -7.64 11.02 14.66
CA VAL A 91 -7.07 10.35 13.49
C VAL A 91 -5.66 10.88 13.19
N ARG A 92 -5.44 12.20 13.25
CA ARG A 92 -4.10 12.80 13.07
C ARG A 92 -3.10 12.33 14.12
N GLU A 93 -3.56 12.16 15.35
CA GLU A 93 -2.74 11.65 16.46
C GLU A 93 -2.56 10.12 16.44
N GLY A 94 -3.21 9.41 15.50
CA GLY A 94 -3.16 7.96 15.37
C GLY A 94 -3.83 7.20 16.53
N LYS A 95 -4.74 7.85 17.26
CA LYS A 95 -5.50 7.28 18.37
C LYS A 95 -6.86 6.73 17.95
N MET A 96 -7.29 7.07 16.75
CA MET A 96 -8.57 6.67 16.18
C MET A 96 -8.36 6.32 14.71
N SER A 97 -9.03 5.27 14.25
CA SER A 97 -9.04 4.91 12.84
C SER A 97 -10.01 5.80 12.05
N GLY A 98 -9.83 5.89 10.73
CA GLY A 98 -10.76 6.59 9.84
C GLY A 98 -12.16 5.98 9.84
N MET A 99 -12.27 4.69 10.19
CA MET A 99 -13.53 3.93 10.28
C MET A 99 -14.33 4.40 11.49
N GLU A 100 -13.67 4.50 12.65
CA GLU A 100 -14.27 5.06 13.87
C GLU A 100 -14.64 6.53 13.66
N ALA A 101 -13.74 7.30 13.05
CA ALA A 101 -14.01 8.71 12.75
C ALA A 101 -15.23 8.88 11.83
N LEU A 102 -15.38 8.03 10.80
CA LEU A 102 -16.57 8.00 9.95
C LEU A 102 -17.84 7.72 10.75
N ALA A 103 -17.85 6.65 11.55
CA ALA A 103 -19.01 6.25 12.35
C ALA A 103 -19.41 7.34 13.38
N ILE A 104 -18.42 7.98 14.00
CA ILE A 104 -18.65 9.07 14.96
C ILE A 104 -19.16 10.33 14.26
N ALA A 105 -18.53 10.74 13.17
CA ALA A 105 -18.90 11.95 12.42
C ALA A 105 -20.34 11.86 11.89
N LYS A 106 -20.71 10.72 11.28
CA LYS A 106 -22.04 10.50 10.70
C LYS A 106 -23.16 10.34 11.73
N GLY A 107 -22.81 10.12 13.00
CA GLY A 107 -23.75 10.08 14.11
C GLY A 107 -24.38 8.69 14.33
N PHE A 108 -25.15 8.59 15.42
CA PHE A 108 -25.70 7.31 15.91
C PHE A 108 -26.64 6.55 14.95
N GLU A 109 -27.32 7.26 14.03
CA GLU A 109 -28.23 6.62 13.06
C GLU A 109 -27.49 6.03 11.85
N TYR A 110 -26.17 6.23 11.75
CA TYR A 110 -25.39 5.72 10.64
C TYR A 110 -25.33 4.19 10.67
N PRO A 111 -25.65 3.48 9.56
CA PRO A 111 -25.89 2.02 9.58
C PRO A 111 -24.62 1.16 9.61
N LEU A 112 -23.44 1.75 9.83
CA LEU A 112 -22.16 1.07 9.78
C LEU A 112 -21.73 0.55 11.15
N ALA A 113 -21.72 -0.77 11.32
CA ALA A 113 -21.19 -1.42 12.51
C ALA A 113 -19.72 -1.81 12.33
N LEU A 114 -18.89 -1.47 13.33
CA LEU A 114 -17.46 -1.77 13.35
C LEU A 114 -17.18 -2.95 14.29
N TYR A 115 -16.44 -3.94 13.81
CA TYR A 115 -16.02 -5.11 14.58
C TYR A 115 -14.51 -5.26 14.51
N GLY A 116 -13.87 -5.35 15.67
CA GLY A 116 -12.50 -5.77 15.80
C GLY A 116 -12.36 -7.24 15.41
N ILE A 117 -11.40 -7.52 14.53
CA ILE A 117 -11.20 -8.84 13.92
C ILE A 117 -9.97 -9.58 14.44
N GLU A 118 -9.34 -9.09 15.51
CA GLU A 118 -8.21 -9.77 16.13
C GLU A 118 -8.59 -11.02 16.93
N ASN A 119 -7.57 -11.80 17.22
CA ASN A 119 -7.56 -12.70 18.37
C ASN A 119 -6.63 -12.10 19.43
N ASN A 120 -7.12 -11.92 20.67
CA ASN A 120 -6.35 -11.26 21.74
C ASN A 120 -4.97 -11.91 21.98
N GLU A 121 -4.91 -13.25 22.05
CA GLU A 121 -3.65 -13.95 22.31
C GLU A 121 -2.66 -13.75 21.16
N LEU A 122 -3.10 -13.87 19.91
CA LEU A 122 -2.24 -13.64 18.75
C LEU A 122 -1.79 -12.17 18.64
N TYR A 123 -2.68 -11.23 18.95
CA TYR A 123 -2.35 -9.81 18.98
C TYR A 123 -1.32 -9.48 20.06
N GLU A 124 -1.54 -9.94 21.29
CA GLU A 124 -0.60 -9.77 22.40
C GLU A 124 0.75 -10.44 22.09
N ASN A 125 0.76 -11.65 21.54
CA ASN A 125 1.98 -12.31 21.11
C ASN A 125 2.73 -11.52 20.03
N ASN A 126 2.01 -10.91 19.08
CA ASN A 126 2.62 -10.09 18.04
C ASN A 126 3.20 -8.80 18.62
N PHE A 127 2.48 -8.15 19.52
CA PHE A 127 2.92 -6.96 20.24
C PHE A 127 4.15 -7.25 21.11
N ASN A 128 4.16 -8.36 21.85
CA ASN A 128 5.30 -8.80 22.65
C ASN A 128 6.53 -9.09 21.78
N ALA A 129 6.35 -9.72 20.62
CA ALA A 129 7.45 -9.94 19.66
C ALA A 129 8.02 -8.61 19.13
N PHE A 130 7.15 -7.62 18.87
CA PHE A 130 7.58 -6.27 18.50
C PHE A 130 8.37 -5.60 19.64
N GLN A 131 7.84 -5.61 20.87
CA GLN A 131 8.50 -5.02 22.04
C GLN A 131 9.85 -5.68 22.33
N ALA A 132 9.97 -7.00 22.19
CA ALA A 132 11.23 -7.72 22.36
C ALA A 132 12.27 -7.37 21.29
N SER A 133 11.82 -7.02 20.07
CA SER A 133 12.71 -6.70 18.95
C SER A 133 13.17 -5.23 18.94
N LEU A 134 12.36 -4.34 19.51
CA LEU A 134 12.57 -2.89 19.46
C LEU A 134 13.90 -2.40 20.06
N PRO A 135 14.39 -2.91 21.23
CA PRO A 135 15.65 -2.47 21.82
C PRO A 135 16.85 -2.62 20.89
N PHE A 136 16.80 -3.58 19.97
CA PHE A 136 17.91 -3.90 19.07
C PHE A 136 17.85 -3.15 17.74
N LYS A 137 16.79 -2.37 17.49
CA LYS A 137 16.52 -1.72 16.20
C LYS A 137 17.69 -0.85 15.72
N GLU A 138 18.13 0.08 16.56
CA GLU A 138 19.15 1.06 16.17
C GLU A 138 20.56 0.44 16.06
N GLU A 139 20.86 -0.56 16.89
CA GLU A 139 22.10 -1.31 16.81
C GLU A 139 22.15 -2.17 15.54
N ALA A 140 21.07 -2.90 15.22
CA ALA A 140 20.95 -3.66 13.98
C ALA A 140 21.12 -2.76 12.75
N LYS A 141 20.50 -1.57 12.75
CA LYS A 141 20.72 -0.56 11.69
C LYS A 141 22.17 -0.10 11.61
N GLY A 142 22.86 0.03 12.75
CA GLY A 142 24.29 0.26 12.81
C GLY A 142 25.06 -0.80 12.04
N TYR A 143 24.83 -2.08 12.35
CA TYR A 143 25.46 -3.20 11.66
C TYR A 143 25.12 -3.24 10.16
N PHE A 144 23.89 -2.95 9.77
CA PHE A 144 23.53 -2.88 8.35
C PHE A 144 24.31 -1.80 7.61
N ARG A 145 24.52 -0.62 8.21
CA ARG A 145 25.37 0.43 7.63
C ARG A 145 26.82 -0.04 7.48
N TYR A 146 27.37 -0.72 8.48
CA TYR A 146 28.74 -1.26 8.41
C TYR A 146 28.88 -2.33 7.32
N LEU A 147 27.97 -3.30 7.26
CA LEU A 147 27.95 -4.35 6.23
C LEU A 147 27.81 -3.75 4.83
N ASN A 148 26.87 -2.81 4.64
CA ASN A 148 26.70 -2.11 3.36
C ASN A 148 28.00 -1.41 2.93
N LYS A 149 28.67 -0.71 3.86
CA LYS A 149 29.96 -0.04 3.58
C LYS A 149 31.06 -1.04 3.20
N CYS A 150 31.11 -2.20 3.84
CA CYS A 150 32.12 -3.23 3.55
C CYS A 150 31.86 -3.87 2.17
N LEU A 151 30.63 -4.31 1.92
CA LEU A 151 30.24 -4.91 0.63
C LEU A 151 30.36 -3.91 -0.53
N ALA A 152 30.08 -2.63 -0.30
CA ALA A 152 30.24 -1.58 -1.30
C ALA A 152 31.71 -1.41 -1.76
N GLN A 153 32.68 -1.56 -0.86
CA GLN A 153 34.11 -1.51 -1.23
C GLN A 153 34.51 -2.67 -2.14
N LEU A 154 33.83 -3.82 -2.01
CA LEU A 154 34.07 -5.00 -2.84
C LEU A 154 33.41 -4.89 -4.22
N LYS A 155 32.44 -3.99 -4.42
CA LYS A 155 31.83 -3.76 -5.75
C LYS A 155 32.85 -3.31 -6.77
N THR A 156 33.71 -2.34 -6.43
CA THR A 156 34.67 -1.75 -7.38
C THR A 156 35.58 -2.79 -8.06
N PRO A 157 36.23 -3.72 -7.33
CA PRO A 157 37.05 -4.75 -7.96
C PRO A 157 36.26 -5.94 -8.51
N LEU A 158 35.04 -6.22 -8.01
CA LEU A 158 34.27 -7.39 -8.42
C LEU A 158 33.30 -7.14 -9.58
N TYR A 159 32.63 -6.00 -9.62
CA TYR A 159 31.61 -5.72 -10.60
C TYR A 159 32.23 -5.28 -11.93
N THR A 160 31.64 -5.77 -13.03
CA THR A 160 31.92 -5.20 -14.34
C THR A 160 31.26 -3.82 -14.46
N PRO A 161 31.64 -3.00 -15.45
CA PRO A 161 30.95 -1.74 -15.73
C PRO A 161 29.43 -1.93 -15.92
N GLU A 162 29.01 -3.01 -16.59
CA GLU A 162 27.58 -3.28 -16.81
C GLU A 162 26.82 -3.65 -15.53
N ILE A 163 27.41 -4.47 -14.64
CA ILE A 163 26.77 -4.79 -13.35
C ILE A 163 26.72 -3.54 -12.46
N SER A 164 27.78 -2.73 -12.48
CA SER A 164 27.84 -1.48 -11.73
C SER A 164 26.76 -0.50 -12.20
N ASP A 165 26.53 -0.39 -13.50
CA ASP A 165 25.52 0.50 -14.07
C ASP A 165 24.09 0.07 -13.68
N ILE A 166 23.72 -1.21 -13.84
CA ILE A 166 22.38 -1.68 -13.45
C ILE A 166 22.13 -1.54 -11.95
N ASP A 167 23.17 -1.78 -11.14
CA ASP A 167 23.10 -1.61 -9.70
C ASP A 167 22.88 -0.15 -9.29
N LEU A 168 23.60 0.79 -9.91
CA LEU A 168 23.42 2.23 -9.68
C LEU A 168 22.04 2.71 -10.12
N LYS A 169 21.53 2.24 -11.26
CA LYS A 169 20.18 2.59 -11.74
C LYS A 169 19.09 2.06 -10.80
N GLN A 170 19.22 0.82 -10.35
CA GLN A 170 18.29 0.23 -9.39
C GLN A 170 18.31 0.98 -8.04
N ILE A 171 19.49 1.31 -7.52
CA ILE A 171 19.61 2.10 -6.28
C ILE A 171 18.95 3.47 -6.48
N SER A 172 19.27 4.19 -7.57
CA SER A 172 18.73 5.51 -7.86
C SER A 172 17.20 5.50 -7.95
N PHE A 173 16.64 4.46 -8.57
CA PHE A 173 15.19 4.26 -8.62
C PHE A 173 14.59 4.03 -7.22
N ASN A 174 15.18 3.13 -6.44
CA ASN A 174 14.69 2.80 -5.09
C ASN A 174 14.72 3.99 -4.11
N ILE A 175 15.63 4.96 -4.32
CA ILE A 175 15.71 6.20 -3.51
C ILE A 175 15.01 7.40 -4.17
N ASN A 176 14.18 7.16 -5.21
CA ASN A 176 13.41 8.17 -5.94
C ASN A 176 14.23 9.30 -6.60
N ILE A 177 15.51 9.04 -6.92
CA ILE A 177 16.32 9.93 -7.77
C ILE A 177 15.99 9.68 -9.25
N LEU A 178 15.78 8.42 -9.61
CA LEU A 178 15.36 8.01 -10.96
C LEU A 178 13.86 7.73 -10.94
N ASP A 179 13.11 8.32 -11.88
CA ASP A 179 11.68 8.07 -12.01
C ASP A 179 11.40 6.70 -12.68
N LEU A 180 10.14 6.26 -12.58
CA LEU A 180 9.67 4.98 -13.09
C LEU A 180 9.91 4.83 -14.60
N ASN A 181 9.58 5.84 -15.39
CA ASN A 181 9.64 5.75 -16.85
C ASN A 181 11.10 5.65 -17.29
N THR A 182 11.99 6.47 -16.72
CA THR A 182 13.42 6.42 -17.02
C THR A 182 14.04 5.07 -16.65
N TYR A 183 13.70 4.50 -15.48
CA TYR A 183 14.22 3.18 -15.09
C TYR A 183 13.65 2.06 -15.97
N ALA A 184 12.36 2.09 -16.29
CA ALA A 184 11.73 1.11 -17.16
C ALA A 184 12.34 1.11 -18.58
N LEU A 185 12.52 2.28 -19.18
CA LEU A 185 13.19 2.41 -20.49
C LEU A 185 14.63 1.87 -20.46
N TYR A 186 15.37 2.14 -19.39
CA TYR A 186 16.71 1.58 -19.18
C TYR A 186 16.71 0.04 -19.19
N LEU A 187 15.81 -0.57 -18.42
CA LEU A 187 15.66 -2.03 -18.39
C LEU A 187 15.25 -2.60 -19.76
N ALA A 188 14.33 -1.92 -20.47
CA ALA A 188 13.89 -2.33 -21.80
C ALA A 188 15.02 -2.30 -22.84
N GLN A 189 15.84 -1.25 -22.84
CA GLN A 189 17.03 -1.15 -23.71
C GLN A 189 18.03 -2.28 -23.42
N LEU A 190 18.22 -2.63 -22.14
CA LEU A 190 19.07 -3.75 -21.77
C LEU A 190 18.50 -5.11 -22.20
N LEU A 191 17.18 -5.32 -22.06
CA LEU A 191 16.51 -6.54 -22.54
C LEU A 191 16.74 -6.72 -24.04
N GLU A 192 16.53 -5.67 -24.84
CA GLU A 192 16.76 -5.68 -26.29
C GLU A 192 18.22 -5.99 -26.62
N LYS A 193 19.17 -5.28 -25.99
CA LYS A 193 20.62 -5.52 -26.18
C LYS A 193 21.03 -6.95 -25.84
N ARG A 194 20.32 -7.62 -24.92
CA ARG A 194 20.57 -9.00 -24.50
C ARG A 194 19.68 -10.03 -25.19
N GLN A 195 18.85 -9.61 -26.15
CA GLN A 195 17.91 -10.46 -26.89
C GLN A 195 17.00 -11.26 -25.95
N LEU A 196 16.61 -10.65 -24.84
CA LEU A 196 15.65 -11.21 -23.90
C LEU A 196 14.23 -10.80 -24.31
N ASP A 197 13.33 -11.77 -24.31
CA ASP A 197 11.97 -11.59 -24.77
C ASP A 197 11.12 -10.80 -23.77
N ILE A 198 10.75 -9.58 -24.15
CA ILE A 198 9.89 -8.68 -23.35
C ILE A 198 8.46 -9.22 -23.22
N SER A 199 7.99 -10.08 -24.13
CA SER A 199 6.62 -10.62 -24.10
C SER A 199 6.33 -11.53 -22.90
N LYS A 200 7.39 -11.99 -22.22
CA LYS A 200 7.30 -12.70 -20.94
C LYS A 200 6.79 -11.83 -19.79
N TYR A 201 6.86 -10.50 -19.96
CA TYR A 201 6.54 -9.50 -18.95
C TYR A 201 5.43 -8.59 -19.49
N PRO A 202 4.16 -9.06 -19.51
CA PRO A 202 3.08 -8.39 -20.22
C PRO A 202 2.76 -6.99 -19.67
N ASN A 203 2.79 -6.77 -18.36
CA ASN A 203 2.52 -5.45 -17.77
C ASN A 203 3.69 -4.49 -18.01
N PHE A 204 4.93 -4.99 -17.96
CA PHE A 204 6.12 -4.23 -18.30
C PHE A 204 6.12 -3.85 -19.79
N ALA A 205 5.76 -4.77 -20.68
CA ALA A 205 5.60 -4.49 -22.11
C ALA A 205 4.53 -3.42 -22.37
N LYS A 206 3.40 -3.47 -21.65
CA LYS A 206 2.36 -2.42 -21.70
C LYS A 206 2.88 -1.07 -21.23
N LEU A 207 3.67 -1.03 -20.15
CA LEU A 207 4.30 0.20 -19.68
C LEU A 207 5.22 0.80 -20.75
N ILE A 208 6.12 0.00 -21.32
CA ILE A 208 7.03 0.47 -22.37
C ILE A 208 6.25 0.94 -23.60
N LYS A 209 5.18 0.24 -23.99
CA LYS A 209 4.28 0.68 -25.05
C LYS A 209 3.66 2.04 -24.73
N ALA A 210 3.13 2.22 -23.52
CA ALA A 210 2.52 3.47 -23.09
C ALA A 210 3.52 4.64 -23.13
N ILE A 211 4.73 4.45 -22.59
CA ILE A 211 5.80 5.48 -22.61
C ILE A 211 6.14 5.88 -24.06
N ASN A 212 6.30 4.90 -24.96
CA ASN A 212 6.61 5.17 -26.37
C ASN A 212 5.46 5.86 -27.15
N ILE A 213 4.21 5.73 -26.69
CA ILE A 213 3.07 6.46 -27.25
C ILE A 213 3.05 7.88 -26.68
N GLU A 214 3.30 8.04 -25.38
CA GLU A 214 3.34 9.33 -24.69
C GLU A 214 4.27 10.33 -25.39
N GLU A 215 5.46 9.89 -25.79
CA GLU A 215 6.44 10.71 -26.52
C GLU A 215 5.93 11.26 -27.87
N LYS A 216 4.88 10.67 -28.44
CA LYS A 216 4.28 11.07 -29.72
C LYS A 216 3.08 12.00 -29.54
N ILE A 217 2.66 12.29 -28.32
CA ILE A 217 1.47 13.08 -28.03
C ILE A 217 1.85 14.53 -27.76
N ASP A 218 1.29 15.45 -28.55
CA ASP A 218 1.18 16.85 -28.17
C ASP A 218 -0.13 17.04 -27.40
N PHE A 219 -0.07 17.06 -26.06
CA PHE A 219 -1.26 17.10 -25.21
C PHE A 219 -2.10 18.37 -25.41
N ILE A 220 -1.48 19.48 -25.82
CA ILE A 220 -2.21 20.71 -26.15
C ILE A 220 -3.05 20.47 -27.40
N LYS A 221 -2.45 19.91 -28.45
CA LYS A 221 -3.20 19.54 -29.67
C LYS A 221 -4.24 18.46 -29.44
N ALA A 222 -3.96 17.47 -28.60
CA ALA A 222 -4.95 16.45 -28.25
C ALA A 222 -6.21 17.08 -27.63
N GLU A 223 -6.04 18.12 -26.81
CA GLU A 223 -7.15 18.84 -26.19
C GLU A 223 -7.90 19.76 -27.16
N GLU A 224 -7.17 20.42 -28.09
CA GLU A 224 -7.77 21.17 -29.20
C GLU A 224 -8.59 20.24 -30.11
N GLU A 225 -8.03 19.08 -30.48
CA GLU A 225 -8.67 18.04 -31.27
C GLU A 225 -9.92 17.50 -30.56
N ARG A 226 -9.85 17.25 -29.24
CA ARG A 226 -11.00 16.83 -28.43
C ARG A 226 -12.10 17.88 -28.43
N THR A 227 -11.76 19.15 -28.27
CA THR A 227 -12.74 20.25 -28.27
C THR A 227 -13.43 20.38 -29.63
N LYS A 228 -12.66 20.27 -30.71
CA LYS A 228 -13.19 20.26 -32.08
C LYS A 228 -14.15 19.09 -32.29
N LEU A 229 -13.74 17.88 -31.92
CA LEU A 229 -14.55 16.68 -32.04
C LEU A 229 -15.86 16.77 -31.23
N LEU A 230 -15.80 17.28 -30.00
CA LEU A 230 -16.99 17.49 -29.18
C LEU A 230 -17.96 18.49 -29.82
N THR A 231 -17.44 19.56 -30.43
CA THR A 231 -18.26 20.55 -31.15
C THR A 231 -18.97 19.90 -32.34
N GLU A 232 -18.24 19.10 -33.14
CA GLU A 232 -18.81 18.37 -34.28
C GLU A 232 -19.87 17.36 -33.83
N LEU A 233 -19.58 16.59 -32.78
CA LEU A 233 -20.53 15.66 -32.16
C LEU A 233 -21.81 16.37 -31.70
N THR A 234 -21.71 17.49 -30.97
CA THR A 234 -22.92 18.19 -30.47
C THR A 234 -23.86 18.67 -31.57
N ASN A 235 -23.41 18.80 -32.81
CA ASN A 235 -24.24 19.17 -33.95
C ASN A 235 -25.06 18.01 -34.54
N VAL A 236 -24.66 16.76 -34.25
CA VAL A 236 -25.27 15.54 -34.84
C VAL A 236 -25.89 14.61 -33.81
N LEU A 237 -25.54 14.76 -32.53
CA LEU A 237 -26.02 13.88 -31.46
C LEU A 237 -27.50 14.05 -31.15
N SER A 238 -28.13 12.93 -30.75
CA SER A 238 -29.46 12.92 -30.14
C SER A 238 -29.45 13.63 -28.78
N GLU A 239 -30.61 14.13 -28.33
CA GLU A 239 -30.72 14.71 -26.97
C GLU A 239 -30.30 13.72 -25.86
N GLU A 240 -30.56 12.42 -26.07
CA GLU A 240 -30.18 11.37 -25.14
C GLU A 240 -28.64 11.23 -25.04
N ASP A 241 -27.95 11.24 -26.19
CA ASP A 241 -26.50 11.10 -26.21
C ASP A 241 -25.77 12.35 -25.75
N VAL A 242 -26.35 13.54 -25.96
CA VAL A 242 -25.85 14.79 -25.36
C VAL A 242 -25.91 14.69 -23.83
N ARG A 243 -27.00 14.17 -23.25
CA ARG A 243 -27.09 13.94 -21.80
C ARG A 243 -26.03 12.95 -21.30
N LYS A 244 -25.86 11.81 -21.97
CA LYS A 244 -24.83 10.82 -21.63
C LYS A 244 -23.42 11.41 -21.69
N LEU A 245 -23.14 12.24 -22.71
CA LEU A 245 -21.86 12.91 -22.87
C LEU A 245 -21.60 13.92 -21.75
N LEU A 246 -22.60 14.70 -21.35
CA LEU A 246 -22.51 15.63 -20.22
C LEU A 246 -22.27 14.87 -18.91
N ASP A 247 -23.04 13.81 -18.63
CA ASP A 247 -22.92 13.02 -17.42
C ASP A 247 -21.53 12.39 -17.28
N LYS A 248 -21.01 11.80 -18.36
CA LYS A 248 -19.65 11.25 -18.39
C LYS A 248 -18.57 12.32 -18.32
N GLY A 249 -18.79 13.49 -18.93
CA GLY A 249 -17.89 14.64 -18.84
C GLY A 249 -17.78 15.18 -17.41
N LEU A 250 -18.91 15.29 -16.70
CA LEU A 250 -18.93 15.65 -15.28
C LEU A 250 -18.22 14.60 -14.43
N ALA A 251 -18.50 13.31 -14.65
CA ALA A 251 -17.83 12.22 -13.94
C ALA A 251 -16.31 12.19 -14.18
N PHE A 252 -15.85 12.51 -15.40
CA PHE A 252 -14.43 12.63 -15.71
C PHE A 252 -13.79 13.84 -15.01
N ARG A 253 -14.42 15.02 -15.09
CA ARG A 253 -13.98 16.24 -14.42
C ARG A 253 -13.88 16.06 -12.91
N ASP A 254 -14.82 15.33 -12.32
CA ASP A 254 -14.88 15.05 -10.90
C ASP A 254 -14.01 13.84 -10.50
N GLU A 255 -13.13 13.35 -11.39
CA GLU A 255 -12.20 12.21 -11.19
C GLU A 255 -12.87 10.86 -10.84
N LYS A 256 -14.17 10.73 -11.12
CA LYS A 256 -14.96 9.49 -10.95
C LYS A 256 -14.88 8.57 -12.17
N LEU A 257 -14.40 9.06 -13.30
CA LEU A 257 -14.21 8.31 -14.53
C LEU A 257 -12.77 8.47 -15.00
N SER A 258 -12.11 7.38 -15.42
CA SER A 258 -10.74 7.48 -15.95
C SER A 258 -10.71 8.14 -17.32
N ALA A 259 -9.55 8.70 -17.69
CA ALA A 259 -9.32 9.28 -19.01
C ALA A 259 -9.58 8.24 -20.12
N SER A 260 -9.12 7.00 -19.94
CA SER A 260 -9.34 5.89 -20.87
C SER A 260 -10.82 5.66 -21.15
N ARG A 261 -11.64 5.56 -20.09
CA ARG A 261 -13.09 5.32 -20.21
C ARG A 261 -13.82 6.50 -20.84
N TYR A 262 -13.45 7.73 -20.50
CA TYR A 262 -14.10 8.93 -21.03
C TYR A 262 -13.74 9.17 -22.51
N LEU A 263 -12.45 9.16 -22.83
CA LEU A 263 -11.98 9.41 -24.19
C LEU A 263 -12.35 8.26 -25.13
N GLY A 264 -12.29 7.02 -24.65
CA GLY A 264 -12.80 5.85 -25.38
C GLY A 264 -14.30 5.98 -25.68
N PHE A 265 -15.10 6.45 -24.72
CA PHE A 265 -16.53 6.74 -24.97
C PHE A 265 -16.73 7.79 -26.06
N ILE A 266 -15.96 8.89 -26.06
CA ILE A 266 -16.06 9.92 -27.11
C ILE A 266 -15.75 9.33 -28.48
N LYS A 267 -14.72 8.48 -28.60
CA LYS A 267 -14.35 7.83 -29.87
C LYS A 267 -15.42 6.88 -30.37
N GLU A 268 -16.01 6.06 -29.50
CA GLU A 268 -17.13 5.19 -29.87
C GLU A 268 -18.37 6.02 -30.29
N LEU A 269 -18.61 7.14 -29.61
CA LEU A 269 -19.71 8.04 -29.94
C LEU A 269 -19.52 8.72 -31.30
N ALA A 270 -18.31 9.15 -31.63
CA ALA A 270 -17.95 9.69 -32.95
C ALA A 270 -18.19 8.65 -34.06
N LYS A 271 -17.72 7.42 -33.83
CA LYS A 271 -17.91 6.30 -34.77
C LYS A 271 -19.38 5.96 -34.98
N ALA A 272 -20.19 5.94 -33.92
CA ALA A 272 -21.62 5.63 -34.00
C ALA A 272 -22.43 6.68 -34.77
N ASN A 273 -21.92 7.92 -34.86
CA ASN A 273 -22.58 9.05 -35.54
C ASN A 273 -21.86 9.47 -36.83
N GLU A 274 -21.00 8.60 -37.38
CA GLU A 274 -20.28 8.82 -38.64
C GLU A 274 -19.44 10.12 -38.68
N VAL A 275 -18.96 10.59 -37.52
CA VAL A 275 -18.04 11.73 -37.42
C VAL A 275 -16.61 11.26 -37.67
N ASP A 276 -15.89 11.94 -38.58
CA ASP A 276 -14.54 11.55 -38.98
C ASP A 276 -13.54 11.72 -37.83
N PHE A 277 -13.10 10.58 -37.28
CA PHE A 277 -12.13 10.55 -36.19
C PHE A 277 -10.66 10.62 -36.70
N ASN A 278 -10.41 10.33 -37.98
CA ASN A 278 -9.05 10.09 -38.49
C ASN A 278 -8.16 11.34 -38.49
N GLN A 279 -8.77 12.52 -38.41
CA GLN A 279 -8.05 13.80 -38.38
C GLN A 279 -7.49 14.14 -36.98
N HIS A 280 -7.83 13.36 -35.96
CA HIS A 280 -7.48 13.63 -34.56
C HIS A 280 -6.34 12.72 -34.08
N ILE A 281 -5.17 12.85 -34.70
CA ILE A 281 -4.02 11.95 -34.46
C ILE A 281 -3.50 12.05 -33.01
N ASN A 282 -3.43 13.25 -32.43
CA ASN A 282 -2.94 13.40 -31.06
C ASN A 282 -3.95 12.86 -30.05
N LEU A 283 -5.25 13.08 -30.28
CA LEU A 283 -6.32 12.52 -29.46
C LEU A 283 -6.37 10.99 -29.57
N ASP A 284 -6.14 10.43 -30.76
CA ASP A 284 -6.12 8.98 -30.95
C ASP A 284 -4.96 8.33 -30.19
N ASN A 285 -3.76 8.93 -30.31
CA ASN A 285 -2.60 8.52 -29.51
C ASN A 285 -2.89 8.67 -28.00
N TYR A 286 -3.56 9.74 -27.58
CA TYR A 286 -3.91 9.94 -26.17
C TYR A 286 -4.91 8.88 -25.67
N ILE A 287 -5.88 8.49 -26.48
CA ILE A 287 -6.78 7.37 -26.15
C ILE A 287 -5.99 6.08 -26.00
N GLU A 288 -5.09 5.76 -26.95
CA GLU A 288 -4.29 4.54 -26.88
C GLU A 288 -3.35 4.53 -25.66
N TYR A 289 -2.75 5.67 -25.33
CA TYR A 289 -1.94 5.87 -24.12
C TYR A 289 -2.77 5.63 -22.86
N ALA A 290 -3.93 6.29 -22.73
CA ALA A 290 -4.79 6.16 -21.56
C ALA A 290 -5.31 4.72 -21.39
N GLN A 291 -5.67 4.06 -22.49
CA GLN A 291 -6.07 2.65 -22.50
C GLN A 291 -4.93 1.73 -22.07
N SER A 292 -3.74 1.93 -22.63
CA SER A 292 -2.57 1.14 -22.27
C SER A 292 -2.23 1.29 -20.77
N TYR A 293 -2.34 2.50 -20.22
CA TYR A 293 -2.08 2.75 -18.81
C TYR A 293 -3.14 2.13 -17.88
N ASP A 294 -4.42 2.27 -18.20
CA ASP A 294 -5.54 1.70 -17.41
C ASP A 294 -5.50 0.16 -17.35
N GLU A 295 -4.95 -0.49 -18.38
CA GLU A 295 -4.82 -1.94 -18.43
C GLU A 295 -3.63 -2.50 -17.62
N ILE A 296 -2.72 -1.66 -17.16
CA ILE A 296 -1.53 -2.09 -16.41
C ILE A 296 -1.93 -2.46 -15.00
N LYS A 297 -1.71 -3.73 -14.64
CA LYS A 297 -1.85 -4.18 -13.25
C LYS A 297 -0.60 -3.76 -12.48
N SER A 298 -0.69 -2.65 -11.75
CA SER A 298 0.45 -2.04 -11.03
C SER A 298 1.22 -3.02 -10.14
N PHE A 299 0.55 -3.95 -9.45
CA PHE A 299 1.23 -4.95 -8.62
C PHE A 299 2.07 -5.91 -9.46
N GLU A 300 1.48 -6.46 -10.53
CA GLU A 300 2.18 -7.35 -11.47
C GLU A 300 3.33 -6.62 -12.19
N LEU A 301 3.13 -5.36 -12.57
CA LEU A 301 4.19 -4.53 -13.18
C LEU A 301 5.45 -4.48 -12.30
N PHE A 302 5.32 -4.18 -11.00
CA PHE A 302 6.47 -4.09 -10.12
C PHE A 302 7.13 -5.45 -9.87
N ASN A 303 6.36 -6.54 -9.86
CA ASN A 303 6.92 -7.89 -9.81
C ASN A 303 7.70 -8.21 -11.09
N GLU A 304 7.10 -7.96 -12.26
CA GLU A 304 7.73 -8.16 -13.56
C GLU A 304 9.00 -7.30 -13.72
N MET A 305 9.02 -6.05 -13.23
CA MET A 305 10.23 -5.23 -13.24
C MET A 305 11.38 -5.83 -12.42
N GLU A 306 11.08 -6.42 -11.26
CA GLU A 306 12.08 -7.16 -10.47
C GLU A 306 12.54 -8.44 -11.17
N GLU A 307 11.63 -9.17 -11.81
CA GLU A 307 11.97 -10.35 -12.61
C GLU A 307 12.86 -9.99 -13.81
N VAL A 308 12.58 -8.87 -14.49
CA VAL A 308 13.40 -8.31 -15.56
C VAL A 308 14.80 -7.97 -15.05
N ASP A 309 14.92 -7.26 -13.93
CA ASP A 309 16.20 -6.93 -13.30
C ASP A 309 17.00 -8.19 -12.95
N LEU A 310 16.36 -9.20 -12.35
CA LEU A 310 16.98 -10.48 -12.03
C LEU A 310 17.41 -11.25 -13.28
N ALA A 311 16.56 -11.31 -14.31
CA ALA A 311 16.88 -11.96 -15.58
C ALA A 311 18.08 -11.31 -16.27
N LEU A 312 18.14 -9.97 -16.28
CA LEU A 312 19.27 -9.21 -16.79
C LEU A 312 20.54 -9.47 -16.00
N ARG A 313 20.50 -9.32 -14.68
CA ARG A 313 21.64 -9.57 -13.79
C ARG A 313 22.21 -10.98 -13.96
N SER A 314 21.34 -11.99 -14.08
CA SER A 314 21.76 -13.38 -14.32
C SER A 314 22.61 -13.57 -15.59
N LYS A 315 22.43 -12.71 -16.60
CA LYS A 315 23.23 -12.70 -17.84
C LYS A 315 24.47 -11.80 -17.76
N LEU A 316 24.50 -10.87 -16.81
CA LEU A 316 25.61 -9.94 -16.61
C LEU A 316 26.69 -10.49 -15.68
N TYR A 317 26.36 -11.38 -14.75
CA TYR A 317 27.37 -12.01 -13.91
C TYR A 317 28.37 -12.83 -14.73
N ALA A 318 29.65 -12.52 -14.59
CA ALA A 318 30.76 -13.26 -15.17
C ALA A 318 31.17 -14.47 -14.33
N ASN A 319 30.84 -14.49 -13.03
CA ASN A 319 31.19 -15.58 -12.11
C ASN A 319 30.27 -15.62 -10.87
N GLU A 320 30.33 -16.73 -10.13
CA GLU A 320 29.53 -16.94 -8.92
C GLU A 320 29.86 -15.95 -7.79
N THR A 321 31.08 -15.39 -7.74
CA THR A 321 31.46 -14.40 -6.72
C THR A 321 30.66 -13.11 -6.86
N GLN A 322 30.46 -12.63 -8.08
CA GLN A 322 29.61 -11.44 -8.35
C GLN A 322 28.16 -11.70 -7.96
N LYS A 323 27.63 -12.87 -8.31
CA LYS A 323 26.27 -13.29 -7.93
C LYS A 323 26.12 -13.39 -6.41
N LYS A 324 27.13 -13.91 -5.70
CA LYS A 324 27.11 -14.00 -4.24
C LYS A 324 27.16 -12.63 -3.57
N LEU A 325 27.95 -11.68 -4.08
CA LEU A 325 27.94 -10.29 -3.58
C LEU A 325 26.54 -9.68 -3.69
N ASP A 326 25.90 -9.80 -4.86
CA ASP A 326 24.58 -9.24 -5.09
C ASP A 326 23.50 -9.90 -4.20
N PHE A 327 23.59 -11.23 -4.03
CA PHE A 327 22.75 -11.98 -3.08
C PHE A 327 22.88 -11.46 -1.65
N LEU A 328 24.10 -11.28 -1.15
CA LEU A 328 24.34 -10.79 0.21
C LEU A 328 23.83 -9.35 0.40
N MET A 329 23.94 -8.51 -0.63
CA MET A 329 23.38 -7.16 -0.61
C MET A 329 21.86 -7.14 -0.63
N ARG A 330 21.22 -8.01 -1.41
CA ARG A 330 19.77 -8.20 -1.37
C ARG A 330 19.32 -8.67 0.02
N GLY A 331 20.03 -9.63 0.60
CA GLY A 331 19.78 -10.11 1.96
C GLY A 331 19.82 -8.98 2.99
N LEU A 332 20.82 -8.09 2.88
CA LEU A 332 20.96 -6.96 3.76
C LEU A 332 19.78 -5.97 3.63
N ARG A 333 19.36 -5.67 2.40
CA ARG A 333 18.18 -4.83 2.14
C ARG A 333 16.89 -5.44 2.70
N VAL A 334 16.74 -6.76 2.59
CA VAL A 334 15.58 -7.49 3.15
C VAL A 334 15.58 -7.43 4.68
N MET A 335 16.72 -7.67 5.32
CA MET A 335 16.87 -7.57 6.78
C MET A 335 16.66 -6.14 7.29
N GLU A 336 17.11 -5.13 6.55
CA GLU A 336 16.84 -3.72 6.88
C GLU A 336 15.34 -3.39 6.81
N ARG A 337 14.64 -3.83 5.76
CA ARG A 337 13.17 -3.70 5.66
C ARG A 337 12.44 -4.43 6.79
N MET A 338 12.97 -5.56 7.26
CA MET A 338 12.45 -6.29 8.41
C MET A 338 12.45 -5.42 9.66
N VAL A 339 13.61 -4.89 10.04
CA VAL A 339 13.80 -4.03 11.22
C VAL A 339 13.04 -2.71 11.13
N ASP A 340 12.76 -2.25 9.91
CA ASP A 340 11.96 -1.05 9.64
C ASP A 340 10.44 -1.27 9.66
N ILE A 341 9.95 -2.51 9.81
CA ILE A 341 8.51 -2.85 9.69
C ILE A 341 7.97 -2.54 8.28
N LYS A 342 8.77 -2.82 7.25
CA LYS A 342 8.46 -2.54 5.84
C LYS A 342 8.50 -3.78 4.96
N MET A 343 8.56 -4.97 5.53
CA MET A 343 8.56 -6.18 4.70
C MET A 343 7.25 -6.33 3.97
N VAL A 344 7.39 -6.72 2.71
CA VAL A 344 6.30 -7.35 1.98
C VAL A 344 6.44 -8.86 2.05
N ASN A 345 5.36 -9.56 1.73
CA ASN A 345 5.30 -11.02 1.73
C ASN A 345 6.47 -11.73 0.99
N LYS A 346 6.95 -11.15 -0.13
CA LYS A 346 8.10 -11.68 -0.89
C LYS A 346 9.44 -11.52 -0.16
N ASP A 347 9.60 -10.44 0.62
CA ASP A 347 10.79 -10.24 1.46
C ASP A 347 10.85 -11.32 2.54
N LEU A 348 9.69 -11.64 3.13
CA LEU A 348 9.59 -12.62 4.20
C LEU A 348 9.85 -14.04 3.69
N ALA A 349 9.31 -14.37 2.52
CA ALA A 349 9.60 -15.62 1.83
C ALA A 349 11.11 -15.75 1.55
N PHE A 350 11.73 -14.73 0.96
CA PHE A 350 13.17 -14.70 0.68
C PHE A 350 14.00 -14.89 1.95
N TYR A 351 13.70 -14.16 3.03
CA TYR A 351 14.42 -14.31 4.29
C TYR A 351 14.28 -15.73 4.85
N ASN A 352 13.05 -16.28 4.88
CA ASN A 352 12.81 -17.61 5.44
C ASN A 352 13.52 -18.72 4.65
N GLU A 353 13.56 -18.60 3.32
CA GLU A 353 14.27 -19.52 2.42
C GLU A 353 15.78 -19.47 2.64
N HIS A 354 16.33 -18.27 2.84
CA HIS A 354 17.78 -18.05 2.82
C HIS A 354 18.41 -17.72 4.18
N LYS A 355 17.68 -17.77 5.30
CA LYS A 355 18.15 -17.33 6.62
C LYS A 355 19.50 -17.92 7.05
N GLU A 356 19.78 -19.18 6.67
CA GLU A 356 21.07 -19.84 6.97
C GLU A 356 22.23 -19.28 6.14
N GLU A 357 21.96 -18.81 4.93
CA GLU A 357 22.94 -18.16 4.04
C GLU A 357 23.14 -16.68 4.37
N LEU A 358 22.24 -16.10 5.17
CA LEU A 358 22.25 -14.70 5.60
C LEU A 358 22.82 -14.52 7.01
N LYS A 359 23.38 -15.57 7.61
CA LYS A 359 24.07 -15.48 8.91
C LYS A 359 25.35 -14.67 8.83
N THR A 360 25.73 -14.06 9.95
CA THR A 360 26.89 -13.17 10.03
C THR A 360 28.19 -13.83 9.61
N ASP A 361 28.38 -15.12 9.92
CA ASP A 361 29.54 -15.91 9.52
C ASP A 361 29.72 -15.95 7.99
N LYS A 362 28.62 -16.00 7.22
CA LYS A 362 28.65 -15.99 5.75
C LYS A 362 29.08 -14.65 5.20
N TYR A 363 28.60 -13.55 5.80
CA TYR A 363 29.04 -12.21 5.44
C TYR A 363 30.53 -12.01 5.76
N ILE A 364 30.96 -12.38 6.96
CA ILE A 364 32.35 -12.26 7.43
C ILE A 364 33.28 -13.07 6.52
N ALA A 365 32.95 -14.34 6.25
CA ALA A 365 33.75 -15.21 5.40
C ALA A 365 33.91 -14.63 3.98
N PHE A 366 32.80 -14.20 3.37
CA PHE A 366 32.82 -13.61 2.03
C PHE A 366 33.66 -12.32 2.00
N ILE A 367 33.45 -11.42 2.97
CA ILE A 367 34.17 -10.14 3.02
C ILE A 367 35.67 -10.38 3.19
N ASN A 368 36.08 -11.25 4.11
CA ASN A 368 37.49 -11.53 4.38
C ASN A 368 38.17 -12.17 3.17
N GLU A 369 37.54 -13.18 2.55
CA GLU A 369 38.09 -13.86 1.37
C GLU A 369 38.33 -12.88 0.22
N GLN A 370 37.35 -12.04 -0.09
CA GLN A 370 37.49 -11.08 -1.20
C GLN A 370 38.44 -9.93 -0.84
N ALA A 371 38.41 -9.45 0.40
CA ALA A 371 39.33 -8.42 0.88
C ALA A 371 40.79 -8.86 0.76
N GLU A 372 41.11 -10.09 1.19
CA GLU A 372 42.44 -10.68 1.05
C GLU A 372 42.86 -10.80 -0.42
N LYS A 373 41.97 -11.35 -1.26
CA LYS A 373 42.23 -11.54 -2.70
C LYS A 373 42.56 -10.23 -3.44
N PHE A 374 41.94 -9.12 -3.05
CA PHE A 374 42.18 -7.80 -3.66
C PHE A 374 43.15 -6.92 -2.87
N GLY A 375 43.71 -7.39 -1.75
CA GLY A 375 44.58 -6.60 -0.89
C GLY A 375 43.90 -5.38 -0.26
N ILE A 376 42.58 -5.44 -0.05
CA ILE A 376 41.79 -4.35 0.52
C ILE A 376 41.73 -4.55 2.04
N LYS A 377 42.10 -3.52 2.79
CA LYS A 377 41.92 -3.54 4.25
C LYS A 377 40.49 -3.13 4.60
N ILE A 378 39.66 -4.10 4.97
CA ILE A 378 38.31 -3.87 5.47
C ILE A 378 38.30 -4.08 6.98
N ASP A 379 37.89 -3.05 7.72
CA ASP A 379 37.68 -3.13 9.16
C ASP A 379 36.20 -3.46 9.42
N LEU A 380 35.95 -4.65 9.95
CA LEU A 380 34.61 -5.16 10.22
C LEU A 380 34.40 -5.24 11.73
N PRO A 381 33.40 -4.55 12.30
CA PRO A 381 33.09 -4.69 13.71
C PRO A 381 32.55 -6.09 14.01
N ASP A 382 32.52 -6.47 15.28
CA ASP A 382 31.77 -7.65 15.69
C ASP A 382 30.28 -7.42 15.44
N ILE A 383 29.75 -8.17 14.46
CA ILE A 383 28.35 -8.12 14.03
C ILE A 383 27.57 -9.37 14.47
N SER A 384 28.18 -10.27 15.26
CA SER A 384 27.60 -11.57 15.63
C SER A 384 26.22 -11.45 16.30
N TYR A 385 25.96 -10.33 16.99
CA TYR A 385 24.66 -10.02 17.58
C TYR A 385 23.51 -9.91 16.56
N LEU A 386 23.77 -9.66 15.27
CA LEU A 386 22.72 -9.72 14.25
C LEU A 386 22.06 -11.10 14.20
N ASP A 387 22.82 -12.20 14.40
CA ASP A 387 22.25 -13.56 14.40
C ASP A 387 21.34 -13.80 15.61
N VAL A 388 21.43 -12.97 16.66
CA VAL A 388 20.52 -12.95 17.82
C VAL A 388 19.31 -12.05 17.55
N TYR A 389 19.52 -10.90 16.90
CA TYR A 389 18.47 -9.90 16.68
C TYR A 389 17.49 -10.29 15.58
N MET A 390 17.99 -10.84 14.47
CA MET A 390 17.16 -11.14 13.30
C MET A 390 16.04 -12.16 13.56
N PRO A 391 16.26 -13.24 14.35
CA PRO A 391 15.18 -14.15 14.72
C PRO A 391 14.01 -13.49 15.45
N ALA A 392 14.27 -12.54 16.37
CA ALA A 392 13.22 -11.83 17.10
C ALA A 392 12.34 -11.00 16.14
N TRP A 393 12.97 -10.30 15.20
CA TRP A 393 12.26 -9.57 14.15
C TRP A 393 11.50 -10.50 13.20
N ALA A 394 12.05 -11.66 12.86
CA ALA A 394 11.37 -12.65 12.03
C ALA A 394 10.13 -13.22 12.73
N ASP A 395 10.21 -13.44 14.05
CA ASP A 395 9.09 -13.88 14.87
C ASP A 395 7.95 -12.86 14.89
N PHE A 396 8.24 -11.56 14.92
CA PHE A 396 7.21 -10.52 14.78
C PHE A 396 6.37 -10.74 13.50
N TYR A 397 7.00 -10.93 12.34
CA TYR A 397 6.26 -11.16 11.09
C TYR A 397 5.58 -12.53 11.03
N ARG A 398 6.20 -13.56 11.61
CA ARG A 398 5.59 -14.89 11.70
C ARG A 398 4.29 -14.84 12.49
N VAL A 399 4.30 -14.19 13.66
CA VAL A 399 3.10 -14.06 14.50
C VAL A 399 2.07 -13.13 13.84
N ALA A 400 2.51 -12.07 13.14
CA ALA A 400 1.61 -11.26 12.33
C ALA A 400 0.83 -12.10 11.30
N GLY A 401 1.50 -13.01 10.58
CA GLY A 401 0.84 -13.91 9.63
C GLY A 401 -0.12 -14.91 10.29
N LEU A 402 0.11 -15.32 11.54
CA LEU A 402 -0.83 -16.21 12.24
C LEU A 402 -2.18 -15.53 12.53
N ARG A 403 -2.23 -14.19 12.55
CA ARG A 403 -3.47 -13.43 12.77
C ARG A 403 -4.42 -13.48 11.56
N ASP A 404 -3.92 -13.76 10.36
CA ASP A 404 -4.71 -13.75 9.11
C ASP A 404 -5.98 -14.61 9.20
N GLU A 405 -5.85 -15.82 9.74
CA GLU A 405 -6.96 -16.77 9.90
C GLU A 405 -8.04 -16.23 10.87
N ALA A 406 -7.61 -15.59 11.97
CA ALA A 406 -8.54 -14.96 12.90
C ALA A 406 -9.25 -13.77 12.25
N MET A 407 -8.51 -12.92 11.52
CA MET A 407 -9.05 -11.74 10.84
C MET A 407 -10.16 -12.09 9.86
N ILE A 408 -9.93 -13.07 8.97
CA ILE A 408 -10.94 -13.48 7.98
C ILE A 408 -12.13 -14.15 8.66
N SER A 409 -11.90 -15.03 9.64
CA SER A 409 -12.97 -15.77 10.30
C SER A 409 -13.87 -14.87 11.15
N ASN A 410 -13.29 -13.90 11.87
CA ASN A 410 -14.04 -12.91 12.63
C ASN A 410 -14.80 -11.94 11.72
N THR A 411 -14.22 -11.54 10.58
CA THR A 411 -14.94 -10.75 9.56
C THR A 411 -16.16 -11.49 9.04
N LEU A 412 -16.01 -12.76 8.65
CA LEU A 412 -17.12 -13.58 8.16
C LEU A 412 -18.22 -13.77 9.22
N GLN A 413 -17.82 -13.93 10.49
CA GLN A 413 -18.76 -14.01 11.61
C GLN A 413 -19.54 -12.70 11.78
N ALA A 414 -18.87 -11.54 11.71
CA ALA A 414 -19.53 -10.23 11.78
C ALA A 414 -20.51 -10.03 10.62
N ILE A 415 -20.13 -10.42 9.40
CA ILE A 415 -21.00 -10.40 8.22
C ILE A 415 -22.24 -11.26 8.46
N ALA A 416 -22.06 -12.52 8.83
CA ALA A 416 -23.17 -13.43 9.09
C ALA A 416 -24.11 -12.92 10.20
N GLY A 417 -23.55 -12.39 11.29
CA GLY A 417 -24.31 -11.82 12.41
C GLY A 417 -25.11 -10.56 12.04
N SER A 418 -24.68 -9.81 11.04
CA SER A 418 -25.39 -8.62 10.54
C SER A 418 -26.55 -8.95 9.59
N GLY A 419 -26.64 -10.20 9.09
CA GLY A 419 -27.55 -10.57 8.01
C GLY A 419 -27.19 -9.98 6.64
N SER A 420 -26.05 -9.30 6.52
CA SER A 420 -25.54 -8.78 5.24
C SER A 420 -24.85 -9.88 4.43
N LYS A 421 -24.84 -9.70 3.10
CA LYS A 421 -24.00 -10.48 2.18
C LYS A 421 -22.67 -9.79 1.86
N ILE A 422 -22.59 -8.48 2.12
CA ILE A 422 -21.42 -7.65 1.81
C ILE A 422 -20.86 -7.11 3.13
N GLY A 423 -19.58 -7.36 3.35
CA GLY A 423 -18.82 -6.72 4.42
C GLY A 423 -17.49 -6.19 3.91
N ALA A 424 -16.91 -5.27 4.66
CA ALA A 424 -15.56 -4.79 4.41
C ALA A 424 -14.62 -5.32 5.49
N MET A 425 -13.36 -5.44 5.16
CA MET A 425 -12.29 -5.75 6.10
C MET A 425 -11.15 -4.80 5.82
N VAL A 426 -10.63 -4.15 6.86
CA VAL A 426 -9.52 -3.22 6.72
C VAL A 426 -8.33 -3.67 7.53
N THR A 427 -7.23 -3.96 6.82
CA THR A 427 -5.99 -4.48 7.39
C THR A 427 -4.77 -3.86 6.72
N GLY A 428 -3.63 -3.94 7.39
CA GLY A 428 -2.33 -3.62 6.85
C GLY A 428 -2.07 -4.36 5.54
N GLY A 429 -1.36 -3.69 4.62
CA GLY A 429 -1.02 -4.26 3.30
C GLY A 429 -0.27 -5.60 3.36
N PHE A 430 0.42 -5.89 4.48
CA PHE A 430 1.10 -7.15 4.74
C PHE A 430 0.17 -8.38 4.68
N HIS A 431 -1.06 -8.27 5.20
CA HIS A 431 -2.00 -9.38 5.29
C HIS A 431 -2.64 -9.75 3.94
N THR A 432 -2.64 -8.82 2.97
CA THR A 432 -3.38 -8.95 1.69
C THR A 432 -3.17 -10.27 0.97
N ARG A 433 -1.91 -10.71 0.79
CA ARG A 433 -1.61 -11.91 -0.03
C ARG A 433 -2.25 -13.16 0.57
N GLU A 434 -2.14 -13.30 1.89
CA GLU A 434 -2.61 -14.49 2.58
C GLU A 434 -4.14 -14.47 2.72
N LEU A 435 -4.70 -13.30 3.02
CA LEU A 435 -6.16 -13.12 3.06
C LEU A 435 -6.81 -13.41 1.70
N THR A 436 -6.25 -12.93 0.58
CA THR A 436 -6.79 -13.26 -0.76
C THR A 436 -6.63 -14.73 -1.10
N ARG A 437 -5.50 -15.38 -0.75
CA ARG A 437 -5.33 -16.84 -0.87
C ARG A 437 -6.42 -17.60 -0.12
N MET A 438 -6.65 -17.25 1.15
CA MET A 438 -7.69 -17.87 1.99
C MET A 438 -9.10 -17.62 1.42
N MET A 439 -9.37 -16.43 0.90
CA MET A 439 -10.65 -16.11 0.25
C MET A 439 -10.88 -16.95 -1.01
N LEU A 440 -9.85 -17.10 -1.87
CA LEU A 440 -9.89 -17.97 -3.05
C LEU A 440 -10.19 -19.43 -2.67
N GLU A 441 -9.50 -19.97 -1.67
CA GLU A 441 -9.69 -21.36 -1.21
C GLU A 441 -11.09 -21.61 -0.64
N ARG A 442 -11.70 -20.59 -0.05
CA ARG A 442 -13.09 -20.63 0.45
C ARG A 442 -14.14 -20.31 -0.62
N ASN A 443 -13.73 -20.07 -1.87
CA ASN A 443 -14.59 -19.61 -2.96
C ASN A 443 -15.38 -18.32 -2.62
N LEU A 444 -14.81 -17.46 -1.78
CA LEU A 444 -15.38 -16.17 -1.41
C LEU A 444 -15.17 -15.17 -2.53
N SER A 445 -16.17 -14.35 -2.80
CA SER A 445 -15.99 -13.19 -3.67
C SER A 445 -15.23 -12.10 -2.90
N TYR A 446 -14.28 -11.43 -3.54
CA TYR A 446 -13.57 -10.33 -2.90
C TYR A 446 -13.15 -9.22 -3.86
N ILE A 447 -12.95 -8.05 -3.27
CA ILE A 447 -12.45 -6.85 -3.94
C ILE A 447 -11.32 -6.29 -3.10
N VAL A 448 -10.13 -6.09 -3.68
CA VAL A 448 -9.01 -5.45 -3.00
C VAL A 448 -8.94 -3.99 -3.40
N ILE A 449 -8.97 -3.09 -2.42
CA ILE A 449 -8.89 -1.64 -2.60
C ILE A 449 -7.64 -1.13 -1.89
N THR A 450 -6.91 -0.24 -2.56
CA THR A 450 -5.78 0.48 -1.96
C THR A 450 -6.09 1.98 -1.92
N PRO A 451 -6.13 2.59 -0.73
CA PRO A 451 -6.24 4.03 -0.59
C PRO A 451 -5.07 4.75 -1.26
N ARG A 452 -5.34 5.92 -1.82
CA ARG A 452 -4.31 6.78 -2.40
C ARG A 452 -3.56 7.52 -1.29
N ILE A 453 -2.25 7.60 -1.43
CA ILE A 453 -1.37 8.38 -0.58
C ILE A 453 -0.49 9.20 -1.52
N THR A 454 -0.61 10.51 -1.47
CA THR A 454 0.17 11.44 -2.30
C THR A 454 1.27 12.12 -1.48
N LYS A 455 1.11 12.16 -0.15
CA LYS A 455 2.04 12.82 0.76
C LYS A 455 2.87 11.79 1.53
N ASN A 456 4.18 11.90 1.45
CA ASN A 456 5.10 11.09 2.26
C ASN A 456 5.33 11.74 3.63
N ILE A 457 4.25 11.85 4.43
CA ILE A 457 4.31 12.37 5.79
C ILE A 457 4.31 11.18 6.75
N PRO A 458 5.34 11.01 7.60
CA PRO A 458 5.36 9.96 8.61
C PRO A 458 4.18 10.12 9.58
N GLY A 459 3.38 9.06 9.74
CA GLY A 459 2.31 9.01 10.75
C GLY A 459 2.87 8.66 12.14
N PRO A 460 2.10 8.87 13.21
CA PRO A 460 2.52 8.61 14.60
C PRO A 460 2.54 7.11 14.97
N TYR A 461 2.62 6.19 14.01
CA TYR A 461 2.49 4.75 14.25
C TYR A 461 3.46 4.21 15.30
N PHE A 462 4.77 4.48 15.15
CA PHE A 462 5.78 4.09 16.14
C PHE A 462 5.58 4.80 17.50
N ASP A 463 5.15 6.06 17.48
CA ASP A 463 4.85 6.81 18.71
C ASP A 463 3.71 6.13 19.49
N ARG A 464 2.67 5.62 18.79
CA ARG A 464 1.57 4.87 19.42
C ARG A 464 2.03 3.52 19.96
N LEU A 465 2.78 2.75 19.17
CA LEU A 465 3.29 1.43 19.59
C LEU A 465 4.26 1.50 20.78
N THR A 466 4.95 2.63 20.97
CA THR A 466 5.87 2.87 22.08
C THR A 466 5.22 3.57 23.28
N GLY A 467 3.91 3.84 23.23
CA GLY A 467 3.18 4.47 24.32
C GLY A 467 3.52 5.96 24.51
N LYS A 468 4.04 6.64 23.49
CA LYS A 468 4.37 8.06 23.57
C LYS A 468 3.09 8.89 23.77
N LYS A 469 3.12 9.84 24.70
CA LYS A 469 2.00 10.72 25.01
C LYS A 469 1.79 11.79 23.93
N SER A 470 0.55 12.10 23.58
CA SER A 470 0.20 13.24 22.71
C SER A 470 0.17 14.54 23.51
N PRO A 471 0.17 15.72 22.85
CA PRO A 471 -0.02 17.00 23.55
C PRO A 471 -1.28 17.04 24.43
N LEU A 472 -2.38 16.42 23.96
CA LEU A 472 -3.61 16.30 24.75
C LEU A 472 -3.43 15.39 25.97
N ASP A 473 -2.67 14.29 25.88
CA ASP A 473 -2.40 13.44 27.06
C ASP A 473 -1.64 14.21 28.13
N LEU A 474 -0.61 14.96 27.72
CA LEU A 474 0.18 15.79 28.62
C LEU A 474 -0.69 16.88 29.27
N PHE A 475 -1.53 17.54 28.48
CA PHE A 475 -2.48 18.52 28.99
C PHE A 475 -3.48 17.92 29.99
N MET A 476 -4.04 16.75 29.70
CA MET A 476 -4.97 16.06 30.60
C MET A 476 -4.29 15.64 31.90
N GLU A 477 -3.02 15.20 31.84
CA GLU A 477 -2.23 14.89 33.03
C GLU A 477 -1.95 16.13 33.87
N GLU A 478 -1.59 17.25 33.25
CA GLU A 478 -1.41 18.53 33.93
C GLU A 478 -2.71 19.00 34.59
N MET A 479 -3.85 18.93 33.88
CA MET A 479 -5.15 19.27 34.45
C MET A 479 -5.53 18.38 35.64
N ASN A 480 -5.31 17.07 35.52
CA ASN A 480 -5.59 16.12 36.58
C ASN A 480 -4.63 16.30 37.78
N ALA A 481 -3.41 16.79 37.55
CA ALA A 481 -2.47 17.14 38.61
C ALA A 481 -2.82 18.46 39.32
N VAL A 482 -3.50 19.39 38.64
CA VAL A 482 -3.91 20.70 39.18
C VAL A 482 -5.28 20.67 39.88
N VAL A 483 -6.13 19.68 39.59
CA VAL A 483 -7.37 19.43 40.34
C VAL A 483 -7.06 18.46 41.49
N PRO A 484 -6.88 18.91 42.74
CA PRO A 484 -6.84 17.97 43.83
C PRO A 484 -8.21 17.30 43.89
N VAL A 485 -8.20 15.97 43.96
CA VAL A 485 -9.36 15.13 44.25
C VAL A 485 -10.19 15.83 45.34
N LYS A 486 -11.33 16.40 44.97
CA LYS A 486 -12.35 16.86 45.91
C LYS A 486 -13.06 15.63 46.49
N GLU A 487 -12.32 14.80 47.21
CA GLU A 487 -12.84 13.82 48.18
C GLU A 487 -12.32 14.20 49.57
N ALA A 488 -12.44 15.48 49.91
CA ALA A 488 -12.15 15.99 51.26
C ALA A 488 -13.22 16.99 51.74
N VAL A 489 -14.48 16.82 51.33
CA VAL A 489 -15.61 17.64 51.84
C VAL A 489 -16.76 16.80 52.43
N GLU A 490 -16.75 15.47 52.33
CA GLU A 490 -17.80 14.63 52.98
C GLU A 490 -17.41 13.99 54.32
N GLU A 491 -16.21 14.25 54.87
CA GLU A 491 -15.81 13.69 56.18
C GLU A 491 -15.97 14.65 57.38
N ASN A 492 -16.47 15.87 57.18
CA ASN A 492 -16.80 16.81 58.27
C ASN A 492 -18.31 17.04 58.49
N ALA A 493 -19.18 16.31 57.78
CA ALA A 493 -20.64 16.32 57.99
C ALA A 493 -21.14 15.20 58.93
N GLN A 494 -20.23 14.45 59.58
CA GLN A 494 -20.56 13.46 60.62
C GLN A 494 -20.08 13.84 62.03
N LYS A 495 -19.90 15.14 62.31
CA LYS A 495 -19.68 15.67 63.68
C LYS A 495 -20.76 16.65 64.15
N ILE A 496 -21.97 16.52 63.62
CA ILE A 496 -23.19 17.05 64.24
C ILE A 496 -24.23 15.93 64.26
N ASN A 497 -24.09 15.05 65.25
CA ASN A 497 -25.18 14.35 65.94
C ASN A 497 -24.65 13.77 67.25
#